data_AF-A0A2E5WAL2-F1
#
_entry.id   AF-A0A2E5WAL2-F1
#
_cell.length_a   1.000
_cell.length_b   1.000
_cell.length_c   1.000
_cell.angle_alpha   90.00
_cell.angle_beta   90.00
_cell.angle_gamma   90.00
#
_symmetry.space_group_name_H-M   'P 1'
#
loop_
_entity.id
_entity.type
_entity.pdbx_description
1 polymer ?
#
loop_
_entity_poly.entity_id
_entity_poly.type
_entity_poly.pdbx_seq_one_letter_code
_entity_poly.pdbx_strand_id
1 'polypeptide(L)'
;MLRDQGLPFQRTTADPQSPALNALLIASVWPLQDTSPIATGPQEPTRWLPVEVTSPEPFLLTGMHIPNRVSGRKYPFLNSALRQAELWKVGRAILMADTNSGKPHIDEESPAFNHIEGGWIESLEELGWRDAYRQHAGHRRAYT
;
A
#
# COMPACT_ATOMS: atom_id res chain seq x y z
N MET A 1 6.64 3.11 23.81
CA MET A 1 6.23 3.75 22.53
C MET A 1 7.11 3.24 21.39
N LEU A 2 6.70 3.39 20.13
CA LEU A 2 7.51 2.99 18.95
C LEU A 2 8.91 3.64 18.92
N ARG A 3 9.02 4.88 19.43
CA ARG A 3 10.33 5.56 19.60
C ARG A 3 11.27 4.77 20.51
N ASP A 4 10.75 4.21 21.60
CA ASP A 4 11.52 3.40 22.56
C ASP A 4 11.92 2.04 21.97
N GLN A 5 11.27 1.63 20.87
CA GLN A 5 11.60 0.44 20.09
C GLN A 5 12.57 0.74 18.93
N GLY A 6 13.16 1.94 18.90
CA GLY A 6 14.12 2.34 17.88
C GLY A 6 13.49 2.90 16.60
N LEU A 7 12.19 3.23 16.58
CA LEU A 7 11.49 3.81 15.43
C LEU A 7 11.10 5.28 15.72
N PRO A 8 12.08 6.21 15.76
CA PRO A 8 11.85 7.58 16.19
C PRO A 8 11.12 8.44 15.15
N PHE A 9 11.18 8.09 13.87
CA PHE A 9 10.56 8.85 12.79
C PHE A 9 9.23 8.22 12.43
N GLN A 10 8.16 9.00 12.59
CA GLN A 10 6.79 8.52 12.41
C GLN A 10 6.00 9.51 11.56
N ARG A 11 5.13 8.97 10.71
CA ARG A 11 4.11 9.69 9.95
C ARG A 11 2.80 8.96 10.08
N THR A 12 1.73 9.70 10.30
CA THR A 12 0.41 9.13 10.51
C THR A 12 -0.63 9.95 9.78
N THR A 13 -1.67 9.27 9.31
CA THR A 13 -2.90 9.91 8.81
C THR A 13 -4.02 9.88 9.86
N ALA A 14 -3.73 9.37 11.06
CA ALA A 14 -4.67 9.33 12.17
C ALA A 14 -4.96 10.75 12.66
N ASP A 15 -6.24 11.07 12.74
CA ASP A 15 -6.75 12.33 13.26
C ASP A 15 -7.36 12.09 14.66
N PRO A 16 -6.82 12.71 15.73
CA PRO A 16 -7.40 12.62 17.07
C PRO A 16 -8.85 13.10 17.16
N GLN A 17 -9.30 13.97 16.24
CA GLN A 17 -10.69 14.43 16.18
C GLN A 17 -11.61 13.40 15.52
N SER A 18 -11.05 12.42 14.81
CA SER A 18 -11.78 11.40 14.05
C SER A 18 -11.25 9.97 14.31
N PRO A 19 -11.20 9.51 15.58
CA PRO A 19 -10.47 8.29 15.96
C PRO A 19 -11.09 6.99 15.43
N ALA A 20 -12.34 7.03 14.96
CA ALA A 20 -13.02 5.88 14.39
C ALA A 20 -12.68 5.62 12.91
N LEU A 21 -11.98 6.55 12.25
CA LEU A 21 -11.60 6.39 10.86
C LEU A 21 -10.40 5.46 10.71
N ASN A 22 -10.44 4.67 9.64
CA ASN A 22 -9.27 3.89 9.24
C ASN A 22 -8.15 4.84 8.84
N ALA A 23 -7.00 4.67 9.50
CA ALA A 23 -5.83 5.49 9.36
C ALA A 23 -4.56 4.64 9.24
N LEU A 24 -3.45 5.28 8.87
CA LEU A 24 -2.17 4.64 8.63
C LEU A 24 -1.10 5.24 9.54
N LEU A 25 -0.12 4.42 9.89
CA LEU A 25 1.11 4.82 10.57
C LEU A 25 2.30 4.16 9.86
N ILE A 26 3.26 4.97 9.45
CA ILE A 26 4.58 4.52 9.02
C ILE A 26 5.58 4.95 10.09
N ALA A 27 6.41 4.01 10.53
CA ALA A 27 7.47 4.26 11.50
C ALA A 27 8.80 3.71 10.94
N SER A 28 9.88 4.46 11.14
CA SER A 28 11.19 4.15 10.56
C SER A 28 12.33 4.56 11.49
N VAL A 29 13.47 3.87 11.34
CA VAL A 29 14.76 4.25 11.93
C VAL A 29 15.39 5.45 11.20
N TRP A 30 14.97 5.73 9.97
CA TRP A 30 15.42 6.84 9.12
C TRP A 30 14.36 7.93 8.99
N PRO A 31 14.73 9.20 8.76
CA PRO A 31 13.75 10.28 8.63
C PRO A 31 12.77 10.07 7.47
N LEU A 32 11.52 10.48 7.71
CA LEU A 32 10.43 10.41 6.74
C LEU A 32 10.14 11.82 6.22
N GLN A 33 10.17 12.00 4.91
CA GLN A 33 9.77 13.23 4.23
C GLN A 33 8.45 13.05 3.51
N ASP A 34 7.66 14.12 3.49
CA ASP A 34 6.41 14.11 2.74
C ASP A 34 6.75 14.18 1.26
N THR A 35 6.11 13.34 0.46
CA THR A 35 6.23 13.45 -0.99
C THR A 35 5.39 14.64 -1.46
N SER A 36 5.92 15.44 -2.38
CA SER A 36 5.15 16.48 -3.11
C SER A 36 3.80 15.94 -3.61
N PRO A 37 2.78 16.80 -3.77
CA PRO A 37 1.40 16.37 -3.99
C PRO A 37 1.28 15.37 -5.12
N ILE A 38 0.74 14.22 -4.76
CA ILE A 38 0.49 13.11 -5.66
C ILE A 38 -0.82 13.39 -6.39
N ALA A 39 -0.75 14.09 -7.51
CA ALA A 39 -1.92 14.54 -8.26
C ALA A 39 -2.87 13.39 -8.67
N THR A 40 -2.35 12.17 -8.83
CA THR A 40 -3.09 11.00 -9.31
C THR A 40 -3.40 9.94 -8.25
N GLY A 41 -2.98 10.16 -7.00
CA GLY A 41 -3.19 9.21 -5.91
C GLY A 41 -4.66 9.09 -5.49
N PRO A 42 -5.01 8.04 -4.71
CA PRO A 42 -6.34 7.91 -4.13
C PRO A 42 -6.75 9.13 -3.31
N GLN A 43 -7.97 9.63 -3.55
CA GLN A 43 -8.56 10.78 -2.84
C GLN A 43 -9.14 10.38 -1.48
N GLU A 44 -8.38 9.57 -0.72
CA GLU A 44 -8.74 9.08 0.60
C GLU A 44 -7.54 9.24 1.55
N PRO A 45 -7.29 10.48 2.05
CA PRO A 45 -6.03 10.83 2.72
C PRO A 45 -5.78 10.04 4.00
N THR A 46 -6.80 9.47 4.64
CA THR A 46 -6.60 8.60 5.81
C THR A 46 -6.08 7.21 5.43
N ARG A 47 -6.26 6.78 4.18
CA ARG A 47 -5.97 5.42 3.68
C ARG A 47 -4.82 5.37 2.68
N TRP A 48 -4.15 6.49 2.46
CA TRP A 48 -3.04 6.62 1.53
C TRP A 48 -1.95 7.49 2.16
N LEU A 49 -0.80 6.88 2.50
CA LEU A 49 0.31 7.56 3.15
C LEU A 49 1.62 7.31 2.39
N PRO A 50 1.95 8.16 1.41
CA PRO A 50 3.23 8.15 0.71
C PRO A 50 4.27 8.96 1.50
N VAL A 51 5.46 8.39 1.66
CA VAL A 51 6.60 9.06 2.29
C VAL A 51 7.88 8.71 1.53
N GLU A 52 8.84 9.61 1.54
CA GLU A 52 10.22 9.27 1.18
C GLU A 52 10.98 8.88 2.44
N VAL A 53 11.62 7.71 2.42
CA VAL A 53 12.51 7.24 3.49
C VAL A 53 13.92 7.71 3.17
N THR A 54 14.42 8.66 3.96
CA THR A 54 15.77 9.23 3.80
C THR A 54 16.84 8.33 4.44
N SER A 55 17.02 7.15 3.85
CA SER A 55 18.09 6.22 4.21
C SER A 55 19.35 6.47 3.36
N PRO A 56 20.49 5.79 3.62
CA PRO A 56 21.66 5.84 2.73
C PRO A 56 21.33 5.52 1.27
N GLU A 57 20.30 4.70 1.05
CA GLU A 57 19.70 4.44 -0.25
C GLU A 57 18.22 4.88 -0.23
N PRO A 58 17.90 6.14 -0.56
CA PRO A 58 16.53 6.64 -0.47
C PRO A 58 15.54 5.87 -1.33
N PHE A 59 14.32 5.73 -0.83
CA PHE A 59 13.23 5.08 -1.55
C PHE A 59 11.87 5.64 -1.13
N LEU A 60 10.89 5.51 -2.03
CA LEU A 60 9.50 5.81 -1.74
C LEU A 60 8.85 4.65 -1.02
N LEU A 61 8.17 4.92 0.09
CA LEU A 61 7.33 3.95 0.79
C LEU A 61 5.90 4.48 0.83
N THR A 62 4.95 3.66 0.42
CA THR A 62 3.53 3.99 0.54
C THR A 62 2.81 2.97 1.38
N GLY A 63 2.23 3.42 2.49
CA GLY A 63 1.25 2.68 3.25
C GLY A 63 -0.13 2.87 2.65
N MET A 64 -0.92 1.80 2.56
CA MET A 64 -2.30 1.85 2.07
C MET A 64 -3.22 0.96 2.88
N HIS A 65 -4.47 1.40 3.03
CA HIS A 65 -5.54 0.52 3.52
C HIS A 65 -6.74 0.63 2.58
N ILE A 66 -6.81 -0.30 1.62
CA ILE A 66 -7.76 -0.27 0.52
C ILE A 66 -9.17 -0.58 1.04
N PRO A 67 -10.20 0.21 0.70
CA PRO A 67 -11.57 -0.05 1.15
C PRO A 67 -12.11 -1.42 0.71
N ASN A 68 -13.00 -1.98 1.51
CA ASN A 68 -13.76 -3.17 1.15
C ASN A 68 -14.78 -2.89 0.02
N ARG A 69 -15.09 -3.92 -0.78
CA ARG A 69 -16.03 -3.80 -1.92
C ARG A 69 -17.38 -3.23 -1.51
N VAL A 70 -17.89 -3.62 -0.35
CA VAL A 70 -19.22 -3.24 0.16
C VAL A 70 -19.42 -1.74 0.29
N SER A 71 -18.34 -0.96 0.38
CA SER A 71 -18.45 0.50 0.46
C SER A 71 -18.52 1.18 -0.91
N GLY A 72 -18.43 0.46 -2.04
CA GLY A 72 -18.41 1.03 -3.40
C GLY A 72 -17.15 1.82 -3.77
N ARG A 73 -16.25 2.05 -2.81
CA ARG A 73 -15.04 2.88 -2.96
C ARG A 73 -13.81 2.14 -3.45
N LYS A 74 -13.83 0.80 -3.39
CA LYS A 74 -12.66 -0.04 -3.67
C LYS A 74 -12.08 0.18 -5.06
N TYR A 75 -12.87 0.05 -6.12
CA TYR A 75 -12.34 0.10 -7.48
C TYR A 75 -11.84 1.50 -7.90
N PRO A 76 -12.52 2.61 -7.54
CA PRO A 76 -11.92 3.94 -7.69
C PRO A 76 -10.56 4.06 -6.99
N PHE A 77 -10.43 3.52 -5.77
CA PHE A 77 -9.16 3.51 -5.04
C PHE A 77 -8.08 2.72 -5.79
N LEU A 78 -8.39 1.49 -6.23
CA LEU A 78 -7.47 0.63 -6.99
C LEU A 78 -6.99 1.32 -8.28
N ASN A 79 -7.90 1.96 -9.02
CA ASN A 79 -7.56 2.68 -10.24
C ASN A 79 -6.61 3.85 -9.99
N SER A 80 -6.85 4.67 -8.96
CA SER A 80 -5.95 5.77 -8.59
C SER A 80 -4.61 5.26 -8.09
N ALA A 81 -4.59 4.18 -7.29
CA ALA A 81 -3.35 3.56 -6.83
C ALA A 81 -2.52 3.01 -8.00
N LEU A 82 -3.17 2.36 -8.98
CA LEU A 82 -2.50 1.84 -10.18
C LEU A 82 -1.90 2.96 -11.05
N ARG A 83 -2.65 4.03 -11.28
CA ARG A 83 -2.15 5.22 -11.99
C ARG A 83 -0.93 5.82 -11.29
N GLN A 84 -0.95 5.83 -9.96
CA GLN A 84 0.20 6.32 -9.22
C GLN A 84 1.40 5.39 -9.31
N ALA A 85 1.17 4.08 -9.25
CA ALA A 85 2.20 3.06 -9.38
C ALA A 85 2.89 3.13 -10.76
N GLU A 86 2.16 3.47 -11.82
CA GLU A 86 2.73 3.69 -13.15
C GLU A 86 3.73 4.86 -13.19
N LEU A 87 3.46 5.94 -12.45
CA LEU A 87 4.37 7.10 -12.38
C LEU A 87 5.63 6.80 -11.55
N TRP A 88 5.54 5.88 -10.60
CA TRP A 88 6.64 5.56 -9.68
C TRP A 88 7.59 4.48 -10.18
N LYS A 89 7.33 3.87 -11.33
CA LYS A 89 8.15 2.79 -11.91
C LYS A 89 9.64 3.12 -12.16
N VAL A 90 10.01 4.40 -12.13
CA VAL A 90 11.36 4.88 -12.43
C VAL A 90 12.27 4.88 -11.19
N GLY A 91 11.70 4.75 -9.98
CA GLY A 91 12.44 4.85 -8.72
C GLY A 91 12.42 3.58 -7.87
N ARG A 92 13.21 3.59 -6.79
CA ARG A 92 13.10 2.59 -5.72
C ARG A 92 11.84 2.89 -4.92
N ALA A 93 10.86 2.02 -5.02
CA ALA A 93 9.58 2.23 -4.38
C ALA A 93 9.01 0.92 -3.81
N ILE A 94 8.32 1.03 -2.68
CA ILE A 94 7.62 -0.05 -2.01
C ILE A 94 6.17 0.37 -1.79
N LEU A 95 5.26 -0.47 -2.26
CA LEU A 95 3.83 -0.41 -1.94
C LEU A 95 3.54 -1.43 -0.84
N MET A 96 3.10 -0.95 0.32
CA MET A 96 2.72 -1.79 1.45
C MET A 96 1.25 -1.55 1.79
N ALA A 97 0.45 -2.61 1.85
CA ALA A 97 -0.98 -2.45 1.98
C ALA A 97 -1.64 -3.62 2.70
N ASP A 98 -2.69 -3.30 3.46
CA ASP A 98 -3.87 -4.16 3.49
C ASP A 98 -4.71 -3.82 2.26
N THR A 99 -4.65 -4.69 1.26
CA THR A 99 -5.31 -4.48 -0.04
C THR A 99 -6.78 -4.88 -0.01
N ASN A 100 -7.22 -5.63 1.01
CA ASN A 100 -8.46 -6.40 0.98
C ASN A 100 -8.65 -7.21 -0.33
N SER A 101 -7.58 -7.52 -1.06
CA SER A 101 -7.56 -8.12 -2.41
C SER A 101 -6.51 -9.22 -2.48
N GLY A 102 -6.70 -10.15 -3.40
CA GLY A 102 -5.74 -11.19 -3.72
C GLY A 102 -6.02 -11.79 -5.08
N LYS A 103 -5.08 -12.59 -5.59
CA LYS A 103 -5.26 -13.43 -6.76
C LYS A 103 -6.18 -14.60 -6.41
N PRO A 104 -7.32 -14.77 -7.12
CA PRO A 104 -8.21 -15.91 -6.91
C PRO A 104 -7.45 -17.23 -6.95
N HIS A 105 -7.93 -18.21 -6.17
CA HIS A 105 -7.39 -19.57 -6.07
C HIS A 105 -6.01 -19.73 -5.39
N ILE A 106 -5.21 -18.67 -5.23
CA ILE A 106 -3.85 -18.75 -4.67
C ILE A 106 -3.64 -17.93 -3.40
N ASP A 107 -4.35 -16.81 -3.24
CA ASP A 107 -4.28 -15.93 -2.07
C ASP A 107 -5.43 -16.14 -1.06
N GLU A 108 -6.35 -17.05 -1.34
CA GLU A 108 -7.57 -17.25 -0.55
C GLU A 108 -7.71 -18.68 -0.04
N GLU A 109 -8.23 -18.86 1.17
CA GLU A 109 -8.61 -20.18 1.72
C GLU A 109 -9.97 -20.63 1.16
N SER A 110 -10.90 -19.68 1.06
CA SER A 110 -12.24 -19.82 0.47
C SER A 110 -12.48 -18.72 -0.56
N PRO A 111 -13.35 -18.91 -1.57
CA PRO A 111 -13.60 -17.91 -2.61
C PRO A 111 -14.04 -16.54 -2.04
N ALA A 112 -13.11 -15.59 -2.03
CA ALA A 112 -13.28 -14.24 -1.50
C ALA A 112 -12.93 -13.17 -2.54
N PHE A 113 -11.89 -13.44 -3.34
CA PHE A 113 -11.39 -12.54 -4.36
C PHE A 113 -12.05 -12.77 -5.72
N ASN A 114 -12.01 -11.74 -6.56
CA ASN A 114 -12.59 -11.78 -7.90
C ASN A 114 -11.57 -11.37 -8.97
N HIS A 115 -11.98 -11.48 -10.24
CA HIS A 115 -11.13 -11.16 -11.38
C HIS A 115 -10.71 -9.67 -11.44
N ILE A 116 -11.49 -8.75 -10.87
CA ILE A 116 -11.12 -7.32 -10.83
C ILE A 116 -9.96 -7.10 -9.86
N GLU A 117 -10.03 -7.73 -8.69
CA GLU A 117 -9.01 -7.62 -7.65
C GLU A 117 -7.73 -8.35 -8.04
N GLY A 118 -7.84 -9.57 -8.58
CA GLY A 118 -6.71 -10.31 -9.14
C GLY A 118 -6.07 -9.59 -10.31
N GLY A 119 -6.90 -9.09 -11.25
CA GLY A 119 -6.44 -8.35 -12.41
C GLY A 119 -5.70 -7.05 -12.04
N TRP A 120 -6.07 -6.38 -10.94
CA TRP A 120 -5.32 -5.22 -10.45
C TRP A 120 -3.90 -5.59 -10.01
N ILE A 121 -3.71 -6.73 -9.35
CA ILE A 121 -2.38 -7.23 -8.96
C ILE A 121 -1.57 -7.60 -10.20
N GLU A 122 -2.19 -8.25 -11.18
CA GLU A 122 -1.57 -8.58 -12.46
C GLU A 122 -1.15 -7.30 -13.22
N SER A 123 -1.97 -6.25 -13.24
CA SER A 123 -1.61 -4.96 -13.85
C SER A 123 -0.42 -4.29 -13.16
N LEU A 124 -0.25 -4.45 -11.83
CA LEU A 124 0.96 -3.98 -11.16
C LEU A 124 2.20 -4.75 -11.66
N GLU A 125 2.09 -6.06 -11.81
CA GLU A 125 3.17 -6.90 -12.35
C GLU A 125 3.53 -6.54 -13.79
N GLU A 126 2.54 -6.27 -14.64
CA GLU A 126 2.72 -5.78 -16.01
C GLU A 126 3.44 -4.43 -16.06
N LEU A 127 3.22 -3.57 -15.06
CA LEU A 127 3.96 -2.31 -14.88
C LEU A 127 5.38 -2.49 -14.32
N GLY A 128 5.80 -3.74 -14.04
CA GLY A 128 7.12 -4.09 -13.54
C GLY A 128 7.25 -4.12 -12.02
N TRP A 129 6.15 -3.92 -11.27
CA TRP A 129 6.15 -4.14 -9.83
C TRP A 129 6.28 -5.63 -9.52
N ARG A 130 6.88 -5.95 -8.38
CA ARG A 130 7.06 -7.34 -7.95
C ARG A 130 6.37 -7.56 -6.62
N ASP A 131 5.50 -8.56 -6.57
CA ASP A 131 5.01 -9.09 -5.31
C ASP A 131 6.16 -9.77 -4.57
N ALA A 132 6.58 -9.17 -3.46
CA ALA A 132 7.73 -9.64 -2.68
C ALA A 132 7.54 -11.05 -2.11
N TYR A 133 6.31 -11.40 -1.69
CA TYR A 133 6.03 -12.72 -1.16
C TYR A 133 6.09 -13.76 -2.29
N ARG A 134 5.46 -13.47 -3.43
CA ARG A 134 5.47 -14.38 -4.59
C ARG A 134 6.86 -14.52 -5.21
N GLN A 135 7.66 -13.46 -5.21
CA GLN A 135 9.05 -13.54 -5.65
C GLN A 135 9.89 -14.45 -4.74
N HIS A 136 9.62 -14.48 -3.43
CA HIS A 136 10.37 -15.32 -2.49
C HIS A 136 9.84 -16.75 -2.38
N ALA A 137 8.52 -16.93 -2.31
CA ALA A 137 7.86 -18.20 -2.00
C ALA A 137 7.19 -18.86 -3.21
N GLY A 138 7.23 -18.23 -4.39
CA GLY A 138 6.58 -18.70 -5.60
C GLY A 138 5.07 -18.87 -5.42
N HIS A 139 4.56 -20.02 -5.85
CA HIS A 139 3.13 -20.34 -5.79
C HIS A 139 2.66 -20.91 -4.43
N ARG A 140 3.50 -20.85 -3.38
CA ARG A 140 3.10 -21.34 -2.06
C ARG A 140 1.90 -20.53 -1.54
N ARG A 141 0.81 -21.22 -1.18
CA ARG A 141 -0.36 -20.58 -0.54
C ARG A 141 0.00 -20.16 0.88
N ALA A 142 -0.30 -18.92 1.21
CA ALA A 142 -0.24 -18.36 2.56
C ALA A 142 -1.30 -17.27 2.67
N TYR A 143 -1.72 -16.97 3.90
CA TYR A 143 -2.79 -16.04 4.20
C TYR A 143 -2.34 -15.07 5.29
N THR A 144 -2.85 -13.85 5.25
CA THR A 144 -2.53 -12.75 6.16
C THR A 144 -3.79 -12.13 6.72
#